data_AF-A0A812LQ31-F1
#
_entry.id   AF-A0A812LQ31-F1
#
_cell.length_a   1.000
_cell.length_b   1.000
_cell.length_c   1.000
_cell.angle_alpha   90.00
_cell.angle_beta   90.00
_cell.angle_gamma   90.00
#
_symmetry.space_group_name_H-M   'P 1'
#
loop_
_entity.id
_entity.type
_entity.pdbx_description
1 polymer ?
#
loop_
_entity_poly.entity_id
_entity_poly.type
_entity_poly.pdbx_seq_one_letter_code
_entity_poly.pdbx_strand_id
1 'polypeptide(L)'
;MLPTMGGTSEVPTDRFAAKTLKFTPPSWLFNGTWDWLVEFDGDISLNMVGLRPLVDKYSAKSLVLLKWYWRDCQPWDCFMWECEDMLQNRKEYVETSYDRVVKWKERMQKLHDDPAHPFVPADYYELSVMFRNVAHERAGEVEDTFRQVLQQCRTIQRDQFLMPFFLWNSSLEQDVATIPIATLYSDLHYCRVDTRRARVQTEIR
;
A
#
# COMPACT_ATOMS: atom_id res chain seq x y z
N MET A 1 22.46 23.43 1.28
CA MET A 1 21.63 23.07 0.11
C MET A 1 21.17 21.64 0.31
N LEU A 2 19.88 21.43 0.51
CA LEU A 2 19.31 20.08 0.53
C LEU A 2 19.39 19.53 -0.90
N PRO A 3 19.90 18.32 -1.13
CA PRO A 3 19.86 17.72 -2.46
C PRO A 3 18.40 17.49 -2.82
N THR A 4 17.92 18.21 -3.84
CA THR A 4 16.68 17.91 -4.53
C THR A 4 16.76 16.47 -5.05
N MET A 5 15.90 15.59 -4.53
CA MET A 5 15.72 14.26 -5.10
C MET A 5 15.25 14.43 -6.54
N GLY A 6 16.10 14.05 -7.50
CA GLY A 6 15.73 14.02 -8.90
C GLY A 6 14.56 13.07 -9.08
N GLY A 7 13.38 13.62 -9.42
CA GLY A 7 12.26 12.83 -9.86
C GLY A 7 12.68 11.97 -11.04
N THR A 8 12.26 10.71 -11.02
CA THR A 8 12.54 9.77 -12.11
C THR A 8 11.88 10.27 -13.40
N SER A 9 12.67 10.38 -14.45
CA SER A 9 12.21 10.70 -15.81
C SER A 9 11.19 9.66 -16.27
N GLU A 10 10.12 10.16 -16.90
CA GLU A 10 8.90 9.49 -17.32
C GLU A 10 9.05 8.04 -17.84
N VAL A 11 8.13 7.18 -17.41
CA VAL A 11 7.85 5.89 -18.10
C VAL A 11 6.40 5.93 -18.59
N PRO A 12 6.17 5.96 -19.92
CA PRO A 12 4.82 5.83 -20.46
C PRO A 12 4.42 4.35 -20.43
N THR A 13 3.35 4.02 -19.71
CA THR A 13 2.35 2.97 -20.03
C THR A 13 1.34 2.82 -18.89
N ASP A 14 0.09 2.55 -19.25
CA ASP A 14 -1.08 2.53 -18.37
C ASP A 14 -0.91 1.56 -17.19
N ARG A 15 -0.78 2.11 -15.98
CA ARG A 15 -0.84 1.47 -14.65
C ARG A 15 0.20 0.40 -14.27
N PHE A 16 0.86 -0.30 -15.21
CA PHE A 16 1.70 -1.45 -14.86
C PHE A 16 3.12 -1.08 -14.36
N ALA A 17 3.69 0.06 -14.75
CA ALA A 17 5.00 0.50 -14.26
C ALA A 17 4.94 1.11 -12.84
N ALA A 18 3.81 1.69 -12.46
CA ALA A 18 3.64 2.36 -11.16
C ALA A 18 3.69 1.37 -9.99
N LYS A 19 3.19 0.14 -10.18
CA LYS A 19 3.20 -0.87 -9.11
C LYS A 19 4.58 -1.46 -8.84
N THR A 20 5.43 -1.58 -9.86
CA THR A 20 6.82 -2.00 -9.67
C THR A 20 7.56 -0.98 -8.80
N LEU A 21 7.33 0.31 -9.02
CA LEU A 21 7.90 1.37 -8.19
C LEU A 21 7.39 1.29 -6.74
N LYS A 22 6.10 0.98 -6.53
CA LYS A 22 5.46 0.82 -5.22
C LYS A 22 5.93 -0.39 -4.39
N PHE A 23 6.56 -1.37 -5.01
CA PHE A 23 6.99 -2.58 -4.30
C PHE A 23 8.49 -2.86 -4.39
N THR A 24 9.23 -2.13 -5.23
CA THR A 24 10.67 -2.34 -5.40
C THR A 24 11.40 -0.99 -5.46
N PRO A 25 11.92 -0.51 -4.32
CA PRO A 25 12.85 0.60 -4.31
C PRO A 25 14.09 0.26 -5.15
N PRO A 26 14.70 1.24 -5.83
CA PRO A 26 16.01 1.06 -6.43
C PRO A 26 17.04 0.51 -5.43
N SER A 27 17.89 -0.42 -5.87
CA SER A 27 18.86 -1.11 -5.00
C SER A 27 19.79 -0.17 -4.23
N TRP A 28 20.09 1.02 -4.77
CA TRP A 28 20.93 2.01 -4.11
C TRP A 28 20.30 2.61 -2.84
N LEU A 29 18.96 2.60 -2.70
CA LEU A 29 18.29 3.05 -1.47
C LEU A 29 18.54 2.11 -0.30
N PHE A 30 18.74 0.82 -0.57
CA PHE A 30 19.02 -0.19 0.45
C PHE A 30 20.48 -0.22 0.90
N ASN A 31 21.39 0.32 0.10
CA ASN A 31 22.81 0.41 0.42
C ASN A 31 23.18 1.75 1.11
N GLY A 32 22.18 2.53 1.52
CA GLY A 32 22.36 3.84 2.15
C GLY A 32 22.30 3.82 3.68
N THR A 33 22.44 5.00 4.31
CA THR A 33 22.34 5.21 5.77
C THR A 33 20.90 5.50 6.23
N TRP A 34 19.90 4.99 5.51
CA TRP A 34 18.49 5.32 5.73
C TRP A 34 17.84 4.32 6.68
N ASP A 35 17.08 4.81 7.66
CA ASP A 35 16.35 3.96 8.62
C ASP A 35 14.95 3.56 8.09
N TRP A 36 14.36 4.44 7.26
CA TRP A 36 12.99 4.33 6.80
C TRP A 36 12.87 4.61 5.30
N LEU A 37 12.04 3.83 4.62
CA LEU A 37 11.54 4.13 3.28
C LEU A 37 10.08 4.56 3.38
N VAL A 38 9.76 5.70 2.77
CA VAL A 38 8.42 6.26 2.79
C VAL A 38 7.89 6.33 1.37
N GLU A 39 6.70 5.79 1.19
CA GLU A 39 6.07 5.69 -0.10
C GLU A 39 4.64 6.22 -0.02
N PHE A 40 4.22 6.96 -1.05
CA PHE A 40 2.86 7.42 -1.21
C PHE A 40 2.53 7.65 -2.68
N ASP A 41 1.24 7.60 -3.03
CA ASP A 41 0.78 7.82 -4.40
C ASP A 41 1.14 9.24 -4.87
N GLY A 42 1.37 9.41 -6.18
CA GLY A 42 1.84 10.68 -6.76
C GLY A 42 0.84 11.84 -6.67
N ASP A 43 -0.42 11.56 -6.33
CA ASP A 43 -1.45 12.57 -6.06
C ASP A 43 -1.58 12.89 -4.56
N ILE A 44 -0.66 12.45 -3.71
CA ILE A 44 -0.63 12.71 -2.27
C ILE A 44 0.50 13.70 -1.93
N SER A 45 0.20 14.65 -1.05
CA SER A 45 1.17 15.55 -0.43
C SER A 45 1.24 15.31 1.07
N LEU A 46 2.47 15.26 1.61
CA LEU A 46 2.79 15.08 3.02
C LEU A 46 3.82 16.11 3.46
N ASN A 47 3.66 16.67 4.65
CA ASN A 47 4.65 17.49 5.31
C ASN A 47 5.81 16.62 5.84
N MET A 48 6.90 16.61 5.09
CA MET A 48 8.09 15.80 5.43
C MET A 48 8.79 16.23 6.71
N VAL A 49 8.58 17.46 7.21
CA VAL A 49 9.15 17.92 8.49
C VAL A 49 8.55 17.15 9.68
N GLY A 50 7.26 16.81 9.60
CA GLY A 50 6.55 16.03 10.64
C GLY A 50 6.81 14.52 10.57
N LEU A 51 7.49 14.04 9.53
CA LEU A 51 7.63 12.62 9.25
C LEU A 51 8.43 11.88 10.32
N ARG A 52 9.61 12.41 10.69
CA ARG A 52 10.52 11.72 11.63
C ARG A 52 9.86 11.48 13.01
N PRO A 53 9.26 12.50 13.66
CA PRO A 53 8.51 12.30 14.90
C PRO A 53 7.39 11.27 14.79
N LEU A 54 6.75 11.13 13.62
CA LEU A 54 5.70 10.14 13.42
C LEU A 54 6.27 8.71 13.35
N VAL A 55 7.25 8.46 12.49
CA VAL A 55 7.78 7.10 12.28
C VAL A 55 8.56 6.60 13.48
N ASP A 56 9.18 7.48 14.27
CA ASP A 56 9.88 7.10 15.50
C ASP A 56 8.94 6.49 16.57
N LYS A 57 7.64 6.87 16.57
CA LYS A 57 6.61 6.23 17.43
C LYS A 57 6.43 4.74 17.12
N TYR A 58 6.81 4.33 15.92
CA TYR A 58 6.65 2.98 15.39
C TYR A 58 8.00 2.29 15.13
N SER A 59 9.08 2.73 15.79
CA SER A 59 10.45 2.19 15.59
C SER A 59 10.57 0.69 15.86
N ALA A 60 9.71 0.12 16.69
CA ALA A 60 9.63 -1.32 16.96
C ALA A 60 8.79 -2.11 15.94
N LYS A 61 8.43 -1.50 14.79
CA LYS A 61 7.63 -2.11 13.73
C LYS A 61 8.44 -2.15 12.44
N SER A 62 8.27 -3.23 11.68
CA SER A 62 8.92 -3.40 10.38
C SER A 62 8.18 -2.61 9.28
N LEU A 63 6.88 -2.40 9.46
CA LEU A 63 6.02 -1.76 8.49
C LEU A 63 4.90 -0.98 9.19
N VAL A 64 4.60 0.21 8.67
CA VAL A 64 3.44 1.02 9.06
C VAL A 64 2.58 1.27 7.82
N LEU A 65 1.32 0.87 7.89
CA LEU A 65 0.35 0.99 6.79
C LEU A 65 -0.79 1.92 7.19
N LEU A 66 -1.33 2.68 6.23
CA LEU A 66 -2.54 3.45 6.45
C LEU A 66 -3.73 2.51 6.66
N LYS A 67 -4.45 2.70 7.76
CA LYS A 67 -5.68 1.95 8.02
C LYS A 67 -6.75 2.32 6.99
N TRP A 68 -7.50 1.31 6.54
CA TRP A 68 -8.68 1.54 5.71
C TRP A 68 -9.68 2.46 6.42
N TYR A 69 -10.05 3.57 5.78
CA TYR A 69 -10.85 4.64 6.39
C TYR A 69 -12.19 4.88 5.71
N TRP A 70 -12.52 4.09 4.68
CA TRP A 70 -13.75 4.26 3.90
C TRP A 70 -14.98 3.72 4.63
N ARG A 71 -14.79 2.79 5.58
CA ARG A 71 -15.87 2.15 6.32
C ARG A 71 -15.36 1.58 7.64
N ASP A 72 -16.14 1.74 8.70
CA ASP A 72 -15.94 1.01 9.95
C ASP A 72 -16.46 -0.42 9.80
N CYS A 73 -15.54 -1.39 9.79
CA CYS A 73 -15.83 -2.82 9.70
C CYS A 73 -14.74 -3.65 10.39
N GLN A 74 -15.02 -4.92 10.67
CA GLN A 74 -13.96 -5.86 11.05
C GLN A 74 -13.04 -6.10 9.84
N PRO A 75 -11.75 -6.44 10.05
CA PRO A 75 -10.79 -6.58 8.96
C PRO A 75 -11.25 -7.52 7.84
N TRP A 76 -11.82 -8.67 8.20
CA TRP A 76 -12.38 -9.63 7.24
C TRP A 76 -13.58 -9.07 6.47
N ASP A 77 -14.48 -8.39 7.17
CA ASP A 77 -15.64 -7.76 6.54
C ASP A 77 -15.22 -6.66 5.55
N CYS A 78 -14.21 -5.86 5.91
CA CYS A 78 -13.63 -4.86 5.01
C CYS A 78 -12.99 -5.51 3.78
N PHE A 79 -12.24 -6.59 3.98
CA PHE A 79 -11.64 -7.38 2.91
C PHE A 79 -12.69 -7.91 1.92
N MET A 80 -13.75 -8.53 2.44
CA MET A 80 -14.81 -9.13 1.63
C MET A 80 -15.63 -8.05 0.92
N TRP A 81 -15.93 -6.95 1.62
CA TRP A 81 -16.63 -5.82 1.03
C TRP A 81 -15.85 -5.20 -0.13
N GLU A 82 -14.54 -4.98 0.02
CA GLU A 82 -13.72 -4.42 -1.07
C GLU A 82 -13.69 -5.35 -2.28
N CYS A 83 -13.55 -6.66 -2.05
CA CYS A 83 -13.63 -7.65 -3.13
C CYS A 83 -14.98 -7.59 -3.86
N GLU A 84 -16.09 -7.53 -3.12
CA GLU A 84 -17.44 -7.46 -3.69
C GLU A 84 -17.69 -6.16 -4.44
N ASP A 85 -17.29 -5.04 -3.86
CA ASP A 85 -17.51 -3.73 -4.43
C ASP A 85 -16.69 -3.53 -5.71
N MET A 86 -15.46 -4.06 -5.77
CA MET A 86 -14.65 -4.14 -6.99
C MET A 86 -15.30 -4.99 -8.09
N LEU A 87 -15.94 -6.11 -7.70
CA LEU A 87 -16.61 -7.02 -8.65
C LEU A 87 -17.98 -6.50 -9.11
N GLN A 88 -18.67 -5.68 -8.32
CA GLN A 88 -20.05 -5.26 -8.61
C GLN A 88 -20.13 -3.81 -9.09
N ASN A 89 -19.50 -2.89 -8.37
CA ASN A 89 -19.72 -1.44 -8.52
C ASN A 89 -18.53 -0.71 -9.16
N ARG A 90 -17.30 -1.23 -9.00
CA ARG A 90 -16.07 -0.62 -9.50
C ARG A 90 -15.27 -1.53 -10.44
N LYS A 91 -15.98 -2.17 -11.38
CA LYS A 91 -15.41 -3.18 -12.30
C LYS A 91 -14.24 -2.65 -13.14
N GLU A 92 -14.21 -1.35 -13.43
CA GLU A 92 -13.12 -0.67 -14.16
C GLU A 92 -11.75 -0.79 -13.48
N TYR A 93 -11.72 -1.14 -12.19
CA TYR A 93 -10.49 -1.34 -11.44
C TYR A 93 -9.95 -2.76 -11.51
N VAL A 94 -10.75 -3.71 -11.97
CA VAL A 94 -10.39 -5.13 -12.07
C VAL A 94 -10.75 -5.74 -13.42
N GLU A 95 -11.11 -4.94 -14.42
CA GLU A 95 -11.64 -5.37 -15.72
C GLU A 95 -10.81 -6.48 -16.37
N THR A 96 -9.48 -6.36 -16.41
CA THR A 96 -8.61 -7.36 -17.05
C THR A 96 -8.26 -8.54 -16.14
N SER A 97 -8.71 -8.49 -14.89
CA SER A 97 -8.43 -9.51 -13.86
C SER A 97 -9.69 -10.02 -13.14
N TYR A 98 -10.89 -9.73 -13.66
CA TYR A 98 -12.17 -10.00 -13.00
C TYR A 98 -12.29 -11.44 -12.51
N ASP A 99 -12.14 -12.42 -13.41
CA ASP A 99 -12.24 -13.84 -13.07
C ASP A 99 -11.18 -14.29 -12.05
N ARG A 100 -10.03 -13.62 -12.04
CA ARG A 100 -8.96 -13.90 -11.06
C ARG A 100 -9.33 -13.35 -9.70
N VAL A 101 -9.99 -12.20 -9.63
CA VAL A 101 -10.52 -11.64 -8.38
C VAL A 101 -11.65 -12.51 -7.83
N VAL A 102 -12.54 -13.04 -8.68
CA VAL A 102 -13.57 -14.02 -8.27
C VAL A 102 -12.92 -15.25 -7.63
N LYS A 103 -11.97 -15.87 -8.32
CA LYS A 103 -11.23 -17.04 -7.80
C LYS A 103 -10.43 -16.73 -6.54
N TRP A 104 -9.86 -15.53 -6.45
CA TRP A 104 -9.14 -15.06 -5.27
C TRP A 104 -10.08 -14.95 -4.07
N LYS A 105 -11.24 -14.29 -4.23
CA LYS A 105 -12.28 -14.18 -3.21
C LYS A 105 -12.71 -15.57 -2.71
N GLU A 106 -13.03 -16.49 -3.62
CA GLU A 106 -13.42 -17.86 -3.27
C GLU A 106 -12.33 -18.61 -2.50
N ARG A 107 -11.06 -18.44 -2.90
CA ARG A 107 -9.92 -19.05 -2.20
C ARG A 107 -9.78 -18.48 -0.79
N MET A 108 -9.87 -17.16 -0.63
CA MET A 108 -9.75 -16.51 0.68
C MET A 108 -10.89 -16.91 1.60
N GLN A 109 -12.12 -17.03 1.09
CA GLN A 109 -13.26 -17.55 1.86
C GLN A 109 -12.98 -18.97 2.36
N LYS A 110 -12.50 -19.87 1.50
CA LYS A 110 -12.15 -21.24 1.91
C LYS A 110 -11.07 -21.29 2.98
N LEU A 111 -10.07 -20.41 2.90
CA LEU A 111 -9.02 -20.30 3.92
C LEU A 111 -9.55 -19.70 5.22
N HIS A 112 -10.46 -18.73 5.15
CA HIS A 112 -11.10 -18.15 6.33
C HIS A 112 -11.95 -19.18 7.07
N ASP A 113 -12.66 -20.03 6.32
CA ASP A 113 -13.52 -21.10 6.85
C ASP A 113 -12.74 -22.35 7.31
N ASP A 114 -11.42 -22.41 7.10
CA ASP A 114 -10.58 -23.53 7.55
C ASP A 114 -10.38 -23.48 9.07
N PRO A 115 -10.89 -24.46 9.85
CA PRO A 115 -10.79 -24.43 11.31
C PRO A 115 -9.37 -24.69 11.82
N ALA A 116 -8.47 -25.26 11.01
CA ALA A 116 -7.11 -25.58 11.44
C ALA A 116 -6.20 -24.34 11.36
N HIS A 117 -6.39 -23.51 10.34
CA HIS A 117 -5.56 -22.33 10.11
C HIS A 117 -6.35 -21.24 9.37
N PRO A 118 -7.31 -20.59 10.05
CA PRO A 118 -8.18 -19.64 9.41
C PRO A 118 -7.39 -18.39 8.98
N PHE A 119 -7.59 -17.96 7.74
CA PHE A 119 -7.14 -16.64 7.31
C PHE A 119 -7.99 -15.57 7.99
N VAL A 120 -7.41 -14.85 8.95
CA VAL A 120 -8.06 -13.73 9.64
C VAL A 120 -7.11 -12.54 9.57
N PRO A 121 -7.32 -11.58 8.67
CA PRO A 121 -6.42 -10.45 8.56
C PRO A 121 -6.45 -9.62 9.84
N ALA A 122 -5.28 -9.22 10.35
CA ALA A 122 -5.19 -8.36 11.53
C ALA A 122 -5.82 -6.95 11.33
N ASP A 123 -5.70 -6.38 10.13
CA ASP A 123 -6.33 -5.11 9.74
C ASP A 123 -6.58 -5.10 8.21
N TYR A 124 -7.31 -4.10 7.72
CA TYR A 124 -7.44 -3.81 6.31
C TYR A 124 -6.80 -2.46 5.99
N TYR A 125 -6.12 -2.37 4.85
CA TYR A 125 -5.16 -1.29 4.60
C TYR A 125 -5.52 -0.49 3.36
N GLU A 126 -5.39 0.83 3.47
CA GLU A 126 -5.19 1.68 2.31
C GLU A 126 -3.69 1.69 1.99
N LEU A 127 -3.33 1.35 0.76
CA LEU A 127 -1.92 1.19 0.37
C LEU A 127 -1.38 2.45 -0.32
N SER A 128 -2.11 3.55 -0.31
CA SER A 128 -1.69 4.82 -0.92
C SER A 128 -0.59 5.52 -0.12
N VAL A 129 -0.30 5.10 1.12
CA VAL A 129 0.80 5.58 1.96
C VAL A 129 1.37 4.40 2.77
N MET A 130 2.69 4.23 2.76
CA MET A 130 3.39 3.17 3.48
C MET A 130 4.72 3.67 4.04
N PHE A 131 5.09 3.19 5.23
CA PHE A 131 6.39 3.47 5.86
C PHE A 131 7.06 2.14 6.21
N ARG A 132 8.19 1.85 5.56
CA ARG A 132 8.96 0.61 5.78
C ARG A 132 10.18 0.93 6.63
N ASN A 133 10.33 0.23 7.74
CA ASN A 133 11.52 0.33 8.57
C ASN A 133 12.58 -0.62 8.03
N VAL A 134 13.55 -0.08 7.29
CA VAL A 134 14.62 -0.88 6.68
C VAL A 134 15.73 -1.27 7.66
N ALA A 135 15.74 -0.65 8.84
CA ALA A 135 16.63 -1.01 9.94
C ALA A 135 16.07 -2.12 10.83
N HIS A 136 14.80 -2.52 10.65
CA HIS A 136 14.16 -3.57 11.45
C HIS A 136 14.73 -4.96 11.11
N GLU A 137 14.83 -5.86 12.09
CA GLU A 137 15.36 -7.22 11.87
C GLU A 137 14.57 -8.04 10.84
N ARG A 138 13.25 -7.80 10.75
CA ARG A 138 12.33 -8.41 9.76
C ARG A 138 12.20 -7.63 8.44
N ALA A 139 13.05 -6.64 8.17
CA ALA A 139 12.95 -5.82 6.96
C ALA A 139 13.02 -6.65 5.66
N GLY A 140 13.84 -7.72 5.64
CA GLY A 140 13.93 -8.64 4.50
C GLY A 140 12.63 -9.39 4.22
N GLU A 141 11.92 -9.82 5.27
CA GLU A 141 10.64 -10.51 5.12
C GLU A 141 9.53 -9.59 4.60
N VAL A 142 9.54 -8.31 5.01
CA VAL A 142 8.67 -7.28 4.44
C VAL A 142 8.98 -7.09 2.96
N GLU A 143 10.25 -7.06 2.57
CA GLU A 143 10.65 -6.98 1.17
C GLU A 143 10.15 -8.18 0.36
N ASP A 144 10.32 -9.40 0.85
CA ASP A 144 9.84 -10.61 0.20
C ASP A 144 8.32 -10.65 0.08
N THR A 145 7.61 -10.17 1.10
CA THR A 145 6.15 -9.98 1.06
C THR A 145 5.75 -9.02 -0.06
N PHE A 146 6.44 -7.89 -0.20
CA PHE A 146 6.18 -6.90 -1.24
C PHE A 146 6.47 -7.48 -2.64
N ARG A 147 7.54 -8.26 -2.79
CA ARG A 147 7.85 -8.99 -4.04
C ARG A 147 6.75 -9.98 -4.41
N GLN A 148 6.21 -10.70 -3.43
CA GLN A 148 5.09 -11.63 -3.66
C GLN A 148 3.80 -10.90 -4.07
N VAL A 149 3.46 -9.79 -3.40
CA VAL A 149 2.33 -8.92 -3.77
C VAL A 149 2.51 -8.40 -5.19
N LEU A 150 3.70 -7.91 -5.55
CA LEU A 150 4.02 -7.43 -6.88
C LEU A 150 3.88 -8.54 -7.94
N GLN A 151 4.39 -9.72 -7.66
CA GLN A 151 4.26 -10.86 -8.56
C GLN A 151 2.78 -11.20 -8.78
N GLN A 152 1.97 -11.17 -7.73
CA GLN A 152 0.54 -11.43 -7.82
C GLN A 152 -0.20 -10.30 -8.56
N CYS A 153 0.27 -9.06 -8.44
CA CYS A 153 -0.26 -7.91 -9.19
C CYS A 153 -0.10 -8.03 -10.71
N ARG A 154 0.79 -8.89 -11.20
CA ARG A 154 0.88 -9.22 -12.65
C ARG A 154 -0.35 -9.96 -13.16
N THR A 155 -1.14 -10.52 -12.25
CA THR A 155 -2.35 -11.28 -12.56
C THR A 155 -3.61 -10.61 -12.04
N ILE A 156 -3.53 -9.88 -10.93
CA ILE A 156 -4.64 -9.16 -10.31
C ILE A 156 -4.32 -7.67 -10.30
N GLN A 157 -5.14 -6.84 -10.92
CA GLN A 157 -4.82 -5.41 -11.13
C GLN A 157 -4.72 -4.58 -9.83
N ARG A 158 -5.20 -5.09 -8.70
CA ARG A 158 -5.30 -4.39 -7.41
C ARG A 158 -4.60 -5.16 -6.29
N ASP A 159 -3.92 -4.41 -5.44
CA ASP A 159 -3.00 -4.84 -4.38
C ASP A 159 -3.65 -4.80 -2.99
N GLN A 160 -4.67 -3.93 -2.80
CA GLN A 160 -5.33 -3.74 -1.50
C GLN A 160 -5.91 -5.04 -0.91
N PHE A 161 -6.53 -5.89 -1.73
CA PHE A 161 -7.00 -7.22 -1.30
C PHE A 161 -5.97 -8.34 -1.47
N LEU A 162 -4.70 -8.02 -1.75
CA LEU A 162 -3.59 -8.98 -1.74
C LEU A 162 -2.76 -8.85 -0.46
N MET A 163 -2.43 -7.62 -0.06
CA MET A 163 -1.52 -7.34 1.05
C MET A 163 -1.88 -8.07 2.35
N PRO A 164 -3.16 -8.08 2.82
CA PRO A 164 -3.49 -8.76 4.08
C PRO A 164 -3.14 -10.25 4.07
N PHE A 165 -3.37 -10.94 2.95
CA PHE A 165 -3.03 -12.37 2.82
C PHE A 165 -1.53 -12.61 2.91
N PHE A 166 -0.72 -11.80 2.21
CA PHE A 166 0.73 -12.03 2.20
C PHE A 166 1.39 -11.67 3.54
N LEU A 167 0.87 -10.66 4.25
CA LEU A 167 1.32 -10.37 5.62
C LEU A 167 1.00 -11.50 6.59
N TRP A 168 -0.21 -12.06 6.51
CA TRP A 168 -0.62 -13.22 7.30
C TRP A 168 0.21 -14.46 6.97
N ASN A 169 0.38 -14.77 5.68
CA ASN A 169 1.11 -15.95 5.21
C ASN A 169 2.61 -15.90 5.55
N SER A 170 3.16 -14.69 5.75
CA SER A 170 4.54 -14.46 6.20
C SER A 170 4.65 -14.21 7.72
N SER A 171 3.56 -14.39 8.47
CA SER A 171 3.52 -14.18 9.93
C SER A 171 4.01 -12.79 10.36
N LEU A 172 3.79 -11.76 9.54
CA LEU A 172 4.25 -10.38 9.78
C LEU A 172 3.26 -9.53 10.55
N GLU A 173 2.07 -10.03 10.84
CA GLU A 173 0.94 -9.25 11.37
C GLU A 173 1.28 -8.49 12.66
N GLN A 174 2.12 -9.05 13.53
CA GLN A 174 2.54 -8.41 14.78
C GLN A 174 3.59 -7.31 14.56
N ASP A 175 4.31 -7.34 13.44
CA ASP A 175 5.34 -6.37 13.06
C ASP A 175 4.80 -5.24 12.18
N VAL A 176 3.54 -5.34 11.77
CA VAL A 176 2.81 -4.26 11.10
C VAL A 176 2.08 -3.41 12.12
N ALA A 177 2.24 -2.09 12.04
CA ALA A 177 1.34 -1.14 12.69
C ALA A 177 0.41 -0.51 11.67
N THR A 178 -0.78 -0.10 12.13
CA THR A 178 -1.69 0.73 11.35
C THR A 178 -1.73 2.15 11.88
N ILE A 179 -1.79 3.10 10.94
CA ILE A 179 -1.96 4.52 11.22
C ILE A 179 -3.33 4.99 10.72
N PRO A 180 -4.17 5.61 11.58
CA PRO A 180 -5.41 6.22 11.13
C PRO A 180 -5.17 7.40 10.18
N ILE A 181 -6.07 7.61 9.22
CA ILE A 181 -5.96 8.77 8.31
C ILE A 181 -5.96 10.12 9.07
N ALA A 182 -6.66 10.19 10.21
CA ALA A 182 -6.68 11.37 11.06
C ALA A 182 -5.27 11.77 11.53
N THR A 183 -4.41 10.79 11.84
CA THR A 183 -3.01 11.04 12.22
C THR A 183 -2.20 11.59 11.06
N LEU A 184 -2.46 11.12 9.83
CA LEU A 184 -1.81 11.69 8.65
C LEU A 184 -2.24 13.15 8.41
N TYR A 185 -3.52 13.47 8.65
CA TYR A 185 -4.00 14.86 8.57
C TYR A 185 -3.37 15.74 9.65
N SER A 186 -3.36 15.31 10.92
CA SER A 186 -2.87 16.12 12.03
C SER A 186 -1.36 16.29 12.01
N ASP A 187 -0.61 15.20 11.79
CA ASP A 187 0.83 15.18 12.01
C ASP A 187 1.60 15.49 10.72
N LEU A 188 1.05 15.09 9.56
CA LEU A 188 1.70 15.27 8.25
C LEU A 188 0.94 16.21 7.30
N HIS A 189 -0.16 16.83 7.73
CA HIS A 189 -0.98 17.69 6.86
C HIS A 189 -1.36 17.00 5.54
N TYR A 190 -1.71 15.72 5.62
CA TYR A 190 -2.07 14.90 4.46
C TYR A 190 -3.09 15.61 3.57
N CYS A 191 -2.82 15.65 2.27
CA CYS A 191 -3.72 16.22 1.28
C CYS A 191 -3.62 15.46 -0.04
N ARG A 192 -4.78 15.18 -0.65
CA ARG A 192 -4.84 14.64 -2.01
C ARG A 192 -4.90 15.80 -3.01
N VAL A 193 -3.90 15.90 -3.87
CA VAL A 193 -3.76 16.92 -4.90
C VAL A 193 -4.50 16.45 -6.15
N ASP A 194 -5.57 17.16 -6.54
CA ASP A 194 -6.26 16.89 -7.81
C ASP A 194 -5.40 17.33 -9.00
N THR A 195 -4.64 16.39 -9.56
CA THR A 195 -3.77 16.63 -10.71
C THR A 195 -4.54 16.86 -12.02
N ARG A 196 -5.86 16.60 -12.07
CA ARG A 196 -6.68 16.81 -13.28
C ARG A 196 -6.99 18.27 -13.54
N ARG A 197 -7.08 19.10 -12.49
CA ARG A 197 -7.33 20.56 -12.62
C ARG A 197 -6.11 21.37 -13.05
N ALA A 198 -4.89 20.86 -12.84
CA ALA A 198 -3.66 21.56 -13.20
C ALA A 198 -3.43 21.64 -14.73
N ARG A 199 -4.05 20.77 -15.54
CA ARG A 199 -3.89 20.76 -16.99
C ARG A 199 -4.69 21.83 -17.74
N VAL A 200 -5.63 22.51 -17.09
CA VAL A 200 -6.54 23.46 -17.77
C VAL A 200 -5.96 24.89 -17.86
N GLN A 201 -4.80 25.17 -17.27
CA GLN A 201 -4.22 26.54 -17.26
C GLN A 201 -3.07 26.77 -18.24
N THR A 202 -2.66 25.78 -19.05
CA THR A 202 -1.50 25.92 -19.95
C THR A 202 -1.86 26.19 -21.43
N GLU A 203 -3.14 26.34 -21.76
CA GLU A 203 -3.60 26.73 -23.11
C GLU A 203 -4.25 28.11 -23.10
N ILE A 204 -3.51 29.14 -22.67
CA ILE A 204 -3.77 30.52 -23.10
C ILE A 204 -2.43 31.18 -23.43
N ARG A 205 -2.01 31.05 -24.69
CA ARG A 205 -1.21 32.05 -25.42
C ARG A 205 -1.57 32.02 -26.89
#